data_AF-A0A973EL62-F1
#
_entry.id   AF-A0A973EL62-F1
#
_cell.length_a   1.000
_cell.length_b   1.000
_cell.length_c   1.000
_cell.angle_alpha   90.00
_cell.angle_beta   90.00
_cell.angle_gamma   90.00
#
_symmetry.space_group_name_H-M   'P 1'
#
loop_
_entity.id
_entity.type
_entity.pdbx_description
1 polymer ?
#
loop_
_entity_poly.entity_id
_entity_poly.type
_entity_poly.pdbx_seq_one_letter_code
_entity_poly.pdbx_strand_id
1 'polypeptide(L)'
;MSADQKKKGAVKFIFWTIISFGILVYAWHSYSSGQMVAWYYYQASVDGYAINAFSFKEATKENPAVLQVGAFEQIVNLQAVPVKAGDRLPINATGIISTKDLKEGKRVKLEGDTIKVMVPTEVKEAKGFKYKDTYKHKGIKTNPWSGAWNVGIVFALGIALGYMAEGFTDLFGLKLKKIEHYGH
;
A
#
# COMPACT_ATOMS: atom_id res chain seq x y z
N MET A 1 -0.27 -30.78 -37.38
CA MET A 1 -0.30 -30.88 -35.91
C MET A 1 -1.18 -32.07 -35.53
N SER A 2 -0.72 -32.98 -34.67
CA SER A 2 -1.49 -34.18 -34.31
C SER A 2 -2.63 -33.87 -33.33
N ALA A 3 -3.65 -34.74 -33.28
CA ALA A 3 -4.74 -34.61 -32.31
C ALA A 3 -4.23 -34.62 -30.84
N ASP A 4 -3.18 -35.40 -30.56
CA ASP A 4 -2.53 -35.44 -29.25
C ASP A 4 -1.86 -34.12 -28.87
N GLN A 5 -1.29 -33.39 -29.84
CA GLN A 5 -0.70 -32.07 -29.59
C GLN A 5 -1.78 -31.05 -29.22
N LYS A 6 -2.91 -31.04 -29.93
CA LYS A 6 -4.07 -30.19 -29.59
C LYS A 6 -4.62 -30.48 -28.20
N LYS A 7 -4.75 -31.77 -27.85
CA LYS A 7 -5.24 -32.21 -26.54
C LYS A 7 -4.31 -31.76 -25.40
N LYS A 8 -2.99 -31.89 -25.58
CA LYS A 8 -2.00 -31.40 -24.60
C LYS A 8 -2.05 -29.87 -24.45
N GLY A 9 -2.17 -29.14 -25.56
CA GLY A 9 -2.35 -27.69 -25.56
C GLY A 9 -3.62 -27.25 -24.80
N ALA A 10 -4.74 -27.93 -25.05
CA ALA A 10 -6.01 -27.66 -24.35
C ALA A 10 -5.89 -27.85 -22.82
N VAL A 11 -5.32 -28.97 -22.38
CA VAL A 11 -5.12 -29.25 -20.94
C VAL A 11 -4.24 -28.19 -20.31
N LYS A 12 -3.13 -27.83 -20.96
CA LYS A 12 -2.22 -26.78 -20.51
C LYS A 12 -2.93 -25.43 -20.40
N PHE A 13 -3.66 -25.03 -21.44
CA PHE A 13 -4.43 -23.78 -21.45
C PHE A 13 -5.41 -23.71 -20.27
N ILE A 14 -6.28 -24.72 -20.11
CA ILE A 14 -7.30 -24.75 -19.06
C ILE A 14 -6.66 -24.69 -17.67
N PHE A 15 -5.63 -25.50 -17.43
CA PHE A 15 -4.93 -25.53 -16.14
C PHE A 15 -4.34 -24.15 -15.78
N TRP A 16 -3.63 -23.52 -16.70
CA TRP A 16 -3.02 -22.21 -16.45
C TRP A 16 -4.03 -21.06 -16.41
N THR A 17 -5.17 -21.19 -17.09
CA THR A 17 -6.30 -20.26 -16.93
C THR A 17 -6.87 -20.32 -15.52
N ILE A 18 -7.11 -21.52 -14.97
CA ILE A 18 -7.61 -21.68 -13.60
C ILE A 18 -6.61 -21.09 -12.60
N ILE A 19 -5.32 -21.37 -12.76
CA ILE A 19 -4.27 -20.80 -11.90
C ILE A 19 -4.25 -19.27 -11.99
N SER A 20 -4.27 -18.71 -13.20
CA SER A 20 -4.25 -17.25 -13.39
C SER A 20 -5.44 -16.58 -12.73
N PHE A 21 -6.65 -17.16 -12.90
CA PHE A 21 -7.85 -16.66 -12.25
C PHE A 21 -7.76 -16.76 -10.73
N GLY A 22 -7.27 -17.88 -10.19
CA GLY A 22 -7.03 -18.06 -8.77
C GLY A 22 -6.07 -17.01 -8.18
N ILE A 23 -4.98 -16.71 -8.87
CA ILE A 23 -4.01 -15.66 -8.47
C ILE A 23 -4.69 -14.29 -8.45
N LEU A 24 -5.51 -13.96 -9.46
CA LEU A 24 -6.23 -12.69 -9.52
C LEU A 24 -7.24 -12.54 -8.37
N VAL A 25 -8.05 -13.57 -8.11
CA VAL A 25 -9.00 -13.58 -7.00
C VAL A 25 -8.27 -13.44 -5.66
N TYR A 26 -7.16 -14.14 -5.49
CA TYR A 26 -6.36 -14.07 -4.29
C TYR A 26 -5.72 -12.69 -4.08
N ALA A 27 -5.17 -12.10 -5.14
CA ALA A 27 -4.67 -10.73 -5.12
C ALA A 27 -5.80 -9.77 -4.72
N TRP A 28 -6.95 -9.84 -5.39
CA TRP A 28 -8.12 -9.01 -5.07
C TRP A 28 -8.54 -9.14 -3.60
N HIS A 29 -8.59 -10.36 -3.08
CA HIS A 29 -8.91 -10.61 -1.68
C HIS A 29 -7.89 -9.95 -0.73
N SER A 30 -6.59 -10.04 -1.02
CA SER A 30 -5.53 -9.42 -0.22
C SER A 30 -5.59 -7.88 -0.21
N TYR A 31 -6.01 -7.26 -1.32
CA TYR A 31 -6.23 -5.81 -1.36
C TYR A 31 -7.52 -5.38 -0.66
N SER A 32 -8.59 -6.16 -0.79
CA SER A 32 -9.91 -5.82 -0.22
C SER A 32 -10.01 -6.12 1.28
N SER A 33 -9.21 -7.04 1.82
CA SER A 33 -9.21 -7.38 3.26
C SER A 33 -8.53 -6.33 4.16
N GLY A 34 -7.92 -5.29 3.57
CA GLY A 34 -7.15 -4.29 4.32
C GLY A 34 -5.74 -4.74 4.72
N GLN A 35 -5.32 -5.96 4.38
CA GLN A 35 -3.97 -6.47 4.62
C GLN A 35 -2.89 -5.53 4.05
N MET A 36 -3.09 -5.05 2.82
CA MET A 36 -2.15 -4.12 2.18
C MET A 36 -2.05 -2.79 2.91
N VAL A 37 -3.16 -2.28 3.44
CA VAL A 37 -3.19 -1.05 4.25
C VAL A 37 -2.42 -1.28 5.55
N ALA A 38 -2.63 -2.42 6.22
CA ALA A 38 -1.94 -2.77 7.46
C ALA A 38 -0.42 -3.02 7.28
N TRP A 39 -0.01 -3.42 6.07
CA TRP A 39 1.40 -3.50 5.69
C TRP A 39 1.99 -2.15 5.30
N TYR A 40 1.19 -1.26 4.71
CA TYR A 40 1.63 0.09 4.41
C TYR A 40 1.85 0.90 5.69
N TYR A 41 0.86 0.91 6.57
CA TYR A 41 0.91 1.55 7.89
C TYR A 41 1.45 0.56 8.93
N TYR A 42 2.69 0.14 8.74
CA TYR A 42 3.24 -0.96 9.53
C TYR A 42 3.74 -0.53 10.91
N GLN A 43 4.86 0.18 10.94
CA GLN A 43 5.52 0.60 12.17
C GLN A 43 5.75 2.10 12.20
N ALA A 44 5.91 2.64 13.39
CA ALA A 44 6.45 3.96 13.59
C ALA A 44 7.93 4.01 13.22
N SER A 45 8.35 4.99 12.43
CA SER A 45 9.76 5.23 12.11
C SER A 45 10.41 6.27 13.04
N VAL A 46 9.60 6.98 13.84
CA VAL A 46 10.00 8.05 14.75
C VAL A 46 9.13 8.04 16.00
N ASP A 47 9.64 8.59 17.09
CA ASP A 47 8.87 8.80 18.31
C ASP A 47 7.85 9.94 18.11
N GLY A 48 6.63 9.74 18.64
CA GLY A 48 5.58 10.72 18.53
C GLY A 48 4.20 10.16 18.86
N TYR A 49 3.21 10.62 18.10
CA TYR A 49 1.82 10.23 18.28
C TYR A 49 1.24 9.78 16.95
N ALA A 50 0.81 8.52 16.90
CA ALA A 50 0.07 7.96 15.77
C ALA A 50 -1.31 8.62 15.70
N ILE A 51 -1.69 9.06 14.51
CA ILE A 51 -2.91 9.82 14.26
C ILE A 51 -3.60 9.36 12.99
N ASN A 52 -4.87 9.72 12.83
CA ASN A 52 -5.56 9.67 11.56
C ASN A 52 -5.61 11.08 10.95
N ALA A 53 -4.77 11.34 9.95
CA ALA A 53 -4.59 12.65 9.34
C ALA A 53 -5.86 13.16 8.63
N PHE A 54 -6.75 12.26 8.23
CA PHE A 54 -8.02 12.64 7.60
C PHE A 54 -9.00 13.27 8.58
N SER A 55 -8.88 12.96 9.88
CA SER A 55 -9.81 13.44 10.91
C SER A 55 -9.71 14.95 11.18
N PHE A 56 -8.60 15.59 10.79
CA PHE A 56 -8.33 17.01 11.04
C PHE A 56 -7.82 17.76 9.81
N LYS A 57 -8.12 17.28 8.60
CA LYS A 57 -7.68 17.90 7.34
C LYS A 57 -8.11 19.37 7.18
N GLU A 58 -9.21 19.75 7.84
CA GLU A 58 -9.83 21.10 7.77
C GLU A 58 -9.42 22.00 8.94
N ALA A 59 -8.55 21.53 9.83
CA ALA A 59 -8.12 22.32 10.98
C ALA A 59 -7.34 23.58 10.54
N THR A 60 -7.57 24.70 11.23
CA THR A 60 -6.84 25.96 11.02
C THR A 60 -6.37 26.53 12.36
N LYS A 61 -5.67 27.68 12.34
CA LYS A 61 -5.26 28.35 13.58
C LYS A 61 -6.46 28.90 14.34
N GLU A 62 -7.46 29.36 13.62
CA GLU A 62 -8.70 29.95 14.12
C GLU A 62 -9.67 28.87 14.58
N ASN A 63 -9.70 27.73 13.88
CA ASN A 63 -10.48 26.54 14.24
C ASN A 63 -9.58 25.28 14.33
N PRO A 64 -8.81 25.15 15.43
CA PRO A 64 -7.88 24.04 15.59
C PRO A 64 -8.60 22.75 15.95
N ALA A 65 -8.09 21.62 15.46
CA ALA A 65 -8.55 20.31 15.89
C ALA A 65 -7.86 19.90 17.19
N VAL A 66 -8.60 19.32 18.12
CA VAL A 66 -8.08 18.84 19.40
C VAL A 66 -8.17 17.32 19.41
N LEU A 67 -7.03 16.66 19.47
CA LEU A 67 -6.92 15.20 19.46
C LEU A 67 -6.75 14.72 20.89
N GLN A 68 -7.56 13.75 21.30
CA GLN A 68 -7.42 13.11 22.61
C GLN A 68 -6.24 12.14 22.58
N VAL A 69 -5.29 12.31 23.50
CA VAL A 69 -4.19 11.36 23.70
C VAL A 69 -4.68 10.21 24.57
N GLY A 70 -4.40 8.99 24.15
CA GLY A 70 -4.72 7.79 24.93
C GLY A 70 -4.10 6.53 24.35
N ALA A 71 -4.27 5.42 25.05
CA ALA A 71 -3.89 4.10 24.57
C ALA A 71 -5.12 3.48 23.88
N PHE A 72 -5.13 3.51 22.54
CA PHE A 72 -6.22 2.95 21.73
C PHE A 72 -5.65 1.91 20.76
N GLU A 73 -6.30 0.76 20.65
CA GLU A 73 -5.94 -0.25 19.63
C GLU A 73 -6.30 0.22 18.21
N GLN A 74 -7.35 1.02 18.11
CA GLN A 74 -7.86 1.61 16.88
C GLN A 74 -8.07 3.11 17.08
N ILE A 75 -7.60 3.91 16.13
CA ILE A 75 -7.84 5.35 16.10
C ILE A 75 -9.19 5.63 15.46
N VAL A 76 -10.08 6.27 16.22
CA VAL A 76 -11.40 6.73 15.78
C VAL A 76 -11.47 8.26 15.95
N ASN A 77 -11.84 8.96 14.88
CA ASN A 77 -11.96 10.43 14.87
C ASN A 77 -10.68 11.14 15.35
N LEU A 78 -10.82 12.12 16.24
CA LEU A 78 -9.76 12.97 16.77
C LEU A 78 -9.05 12.29 17.96
N GLN A 79 -8.37 11.19 17.69
CA GLN A 79 -7.56 10.46 18.67
C GLN A 79 -6.09 10.41 18.26
N ALA A 80 -5.22 10.34 19.26
CA ALA A 80 -3.79 10.23 19.12
C ALA A 80 -3.26 9.16 20.08
N VAL A 81 -2.40 8.27 19.58
CA VAL A 81 -1.79 7.20 20.38
C VAL A 81 -0.29 7.43 20.48
N PRO A 82 0.29 7.51 21.69
CA PRO A 82 1.74 7.66 21.84
C PRO A 82 2.45 6.42 21.31
N VAL A 83 3.47 6.61 20.49
CA VAL A 83 4.26 5.54 19.86
C VAL A 83 5.75 5.89 19.86
N LYS A 84 6.59 4.87 19.98
CA LYS A 84 8.04 4.94 19.80
C LYS A 84 8.43 4.37 18.44
N ALA A 85 9.61 4.77 17.95
CA ALA A 85 10.17 4.18 16.74
C ALA A 85 10.29 2.64 16.90
N GLY A 86 9.73 1.91 15.93
CA GLY A 86 9.65 0.44 15.94
C GLY A 86 8.29 -0.10 16.41
N ASP A 87 7.47 0.69 17.11
CA ASP A 87 6.16 0.24 17.57
C ASP A 87 5.21 -0.04 16.41
N ARG A 88 4.35 -1.05 16.58
CA ARG A 88 3.27 -1.34 15.64
C ARG A 88 2.26 -0.21 15.68
N LEU A 89 1.87 0.30 14.52
CA LEU A 89 0.85 1.34 14.45
C LEU A 89 -0.54 0.78 14.77
N PRO A 90 -1.36 1.52 15.54
CA PRO A 90 -2.75 1.16 15.79
C PRO A 90 -3.58 1.19 14.50
N ILE A 91 -4.71 0.48 14.51
CA ILE A 91 -5.61 0.40 13.35
C ILE A 91 -6.08 1.81 12.99
N ASN A 92 -6.18 2.10 11.68
CA ASN A 92 -6.53 3.41 11.10
C ASN A 92 -5.51 4.54 11.31
N ALA A 93 -4.32 4.28 11.87
CA ALA A 93 -3.24 5.26 11.86
C ALA A 93 -2.80 5.54 10.41
N THR A 94 -2.76 6.82 10.04
CA THR A 94 -2.33 7.24 8.69
C THR A 94 -1.10 8.14 8.70
N GLY A 95 -0.55 8.44 9.87
CA GLY A 95 0.56 9.35 10.06
C GLY A 95 1.02 9.42 11.50
N ILE A 96 2.17 10.06 11.72
CA ILE A 96 2.71 10.37 13.04
C ILE A 96 2.98 11.87 13.13
N ILE A 97 2.51 12.48 14.22
CA ILE A 97 3.00 13.77 14.69
C ILE A 97 4.25 13.50 15.51
N SER A 98 5.41 13.93 15.04
CA SER A 98 6.67 13.62 15.71
C SER A 98 6.83 14.44 17.00
N THR A 99 7.60 13.92 17.96
CA THR A 99 7.98 14.70 19.15
C THR A 99 8.72 15.99 18.79
N LYS A 100 9.45 16.01 17.66
CA LYS A 100 10.07 17.23 17.12
C LYS A 100 9.04 18.27 16.71
N ASP A 101 7.99 17.88 16.00
CA ASP A 101 6.93 18.82 15.58
C ASP A 101 6.22 19.44 16.79
N LEU A 102 6.02 18.66 17.87
CA LEU A 102 5.44 19.14 19.12
C LEU A 102 6.36 20.11 19.86
N LYS A 103 7.68 19.87 19.86
CA LYS A 103 8.67 20.79 20.44
C LYS A 103 8.76 22.11 19.68
N GLU A 104 8.62 22.07 18.35
CA GLU A 104 8.60 23.29 17.53
C GLU A 104 7.34 24.13 17.78
N GLY A 105 6.22 23.51 18.14
CA GLY A 105 5.00 24.22 18.57
C GLY A 105 4.28 25.03 17.48
N LYS A 106 4.81 25.06 16.25
CA LYS A 106 4.32 25.95 15.17
C LYS A 106 2.99 25.49 14.56
N ARG A 107 2.81 24.18 14.43
CA ARG A 107 1.66 23.57 13.73
C ARG A 107 0.81 22.72 14.65
N VAL A 108 1.43 22.18 15.68
CA VAL A 108 0.86 21.27 16.65
C VAL A 108 1.43 21.61 18.01
N LYS A 109 0.64 21.45 19.06
CA LYS A 109 1.07 21.69 20.43
C LYS A 109 0.45 20.64 21.34
N LEU A 110 1.26 20.12 22.27
CA LEU A 110 0.77 19.23 23.32
C LEU A 110 0.25 20.09 24.47
N GLU A 111 -1.01 19.89 24.86
CA GLU A 111 -1.69 20.59 25.94
C GLU A 111 -2.30 19.55 26.89
N GLY A 112 -1.54 19.17 27.92
CA GLY A 112 -1.93 18.13 28.86
C GLY A 112 -2.07 16.77 28.17
N ASP A 113 -3.28 16.24 28.16
CA ASP A 113 -3.71 14.98 27.55
C ASP A 113 -4.25 15.16 26.12
N THR A 114 -4.08 16.33 25.51
CA THR A 114 -4.55 16.60 24.15
C THR A 114 -3.46 17.15 23.24
N ILE A 115 -3.58 16.89 21.94
CA ILE A 115 -2.77 17.52 20.91
C ILE A 115 -3.64 18.48 20.12
N LYS A 116 -3.28 19.76 20.15
CA LYS A 116 -3.94 20.81 19.37
C LYS A 116 -3.25 20.96 18.01
N VAL A 117 -3.96 20.65 16.93
CA VAL A 117 -3.48 20.77 15.54
C VAL A 117 -4.04 22.06 14.93
N MET A 118 -3.15 22.96 14.54
CA MET A 118 -3.47 24.29 14.00
C MET A 118 -3.20 24.40 12.50
N VAL A 119 -2.22 23.66 11.97
CA VAL A 119 -1.84 23.72 10.54
C VAL A 119 -1.59 22.30 10.02
N PRO A 120 -2.62 21.61 9.51
CA PRO A 120 -2.53 20.23 9.06
C PRO A 120 -1.93 20.11 7.64
N THR A 121 -2.06 21.13 6.81
CA THR A 121 -1.54 21.19 5.44
C THR A 121 -0.54 22.32 5.27
N GLU A 122 0.51 22.07 4.49
CA GLU A 122 1.49 23.10 4.12
C GLU A 122 1.36 23.43 2.63
N VAL A 123 1.25 24.72 2.33
CA VAL A 123 1.35 25.21 0.96
C VAL A 123 2.83 25.25 0.58
N LYS A 124 3.23 24.47 -0.42
CA LYS A 124 4.60 24.54 -0.98
C LYS A 124 4.56 25.29 -2.30
N GLU A 125 5.20 26.46 -2.34
CA GLU A 125 5.35 27.30 -3.54
C GLU A 125 6.52 26.84 -4.43
N ALA A 126 6.51 25.57 -4.85
CA ALA A 126 7.51 25.06 -5.77
C ALA A 126 6.79 24.50 -7.01
N LYS A 127 6.60 25.39 -8.00
CA LYS A 127 5.94 25.13 -9.31
C LYS A 127 4.42 24.84 -9.20
N GLY A 128 3.68 25.85 -8.76
CA GLY A 128 2.21 25.81 -8.58
C GLY A 128 1.80 25.56 -7.13
N PHE A 129 0.60 26.00 -6.74
CA PHE A 129 0.05 25.78 -5.39
C PHE A 129 -0.26 24.29 -5.21
N LYS A 130 0.65 23.56 -4.57
CA LYS A 130 0.40 22.18 -4.13
C LYS A 130 0.17 22.17 -2.63
N TYR A 131 -1.06 21.85 -2.22
CA TYR A 131 -1.40 21.52 -0.85
C TYR A 131 -0.78 20.17 -0.50
N LYS A 132 0.13 20.15 0.46
CA LYS A 132 0.72 18.90 0.97
C LYS A 132 0.14 18.61 2.35
N ASP A 133 -0.50 17.44 2.49
CA ASP A 133 -0.85 16.90 3.81
C ASP A 133 0.43 16.76 4.64
N THR A 134 0.51 17.48 5.76
CA THR A 134 1.73 17.55 6.55
C THR A 134 1.97 16.24 7.27
N TYR A 135 0.93 15.51 7.67
CA TYR A 135 1.09 14.34 8.55
C TYR A 135 0.73 13.01 7.88
N LYS A 136 0.01 13.02 6.75
CA LYS A 136 -0.31 11.79 6.02
C LYS A 136 0.96 11.11 5.51
N HIS A 137 1.10 9.82 5.78
CA HIS A 137 2.26 8.97 5.46
C HIS A 137 3.58 9.37 6.17
N LYS A 138 3.59 10.43 7.00
CA LYS A 138 4.80 10.82 7.72
C LYS A 138 5.07 9.90 8.89
N GLY A 139 6.36 9.62 9.11
CA GLY A 139 6.83 8.83 10.24
C GLY A 139 6.45 7.36 10.15
N ILE A 140 6.02 6.86 9.00
CA ILE A 140 5.58 5.48 8.81
C ILE A 140 6.69 4.67 8.15
N LYS A 141 6.96 3.50 8.71
CA LYS A 141 7.79 2.46 8.12
C LYS A 141 6.87 1.37 7.57
N THR A 142 6.89 1.17 6.27
CA THR A 142 6.17 0.10 5.56
C THR A 142 6.78 -1.27 5.90
N ASN A 143 5.95 -2.32 5.90
CA ASN A 143 6.40 -3.70 6.05
C ASN A 143 7.27 -4.09 4.85
N PRO A 144 8.54 -4.50 5.03
CA PRO A 144 9.40 -4.94 3.92
C PRO A 144 8.79 -6.07 3.08
N TRP A 145 8.00 -6.95 3.71
CA TRP A 145 7.33 -8.05 3.04
C TRP A 145 6.29 -7.59 2.01
N SER A 146 5.74 -6.38 2.13
CA SER A 146 4.79 -5.85 1.16
C SER A 146 5.42 -5.70 -0.23
N GLY A 147 6.71 -5.34 -0.29
CA GLY A 147 7.44 -5.24 -1.55
C GLY A 147 7.64 -6.62 -2.17
N ALA A 148 8.16 -7.57 -1.40
CA ALA A 148 8.37 -8.94 -1.84
C ALA A 148 7.08 -9.61 -2.32
N TRP A 149 5.98 -9.39 -1.60
CA TRP A 149 4.66 -9.91 -1.93
C TRP A 149 4.15 -9.42 -3.29
N ASN A 150 4.22 -8.10 -3.54
CA ASN A 150 3.79 -7.52 -4.80
C ASN A 150 4.59 -8.08 -5.98
N VAL A 151 5.92 -8.17 -5.83
CA VAL A 151 6.78 -8.78 -6.85
C VAL A 151 6.43 -10.26 -7.06
N GLY A 152 6.20 -11.01 -5.97
CA GLY A 152 5.84 -12.43 -6.02
C GLY A 152 4.54 -12.67 -6.77
N ILE A 153 3.48 -11.89 -6.49
CA ILE A 153 2.20 -12.02 -7.20
C ILE A 153 2.35 -11.69 -8.69
N VAL A 154 3.04 -10.59 -9.03
CA VAL A 154 3.24 -10.20 -10.43
C VAL A 154 4.05 -11.26 -11.17
N PHE A 155 5.10 -11.80 -10.55
CA PHE A 155 5.92 -12.86 -11.13
C PHE A 155 5.13 -14.16 -11.34
N ALA A 156 4.38 -14.61 -10.33
CA ALA A 156 3.53 -15.79 -10.43
C ALA A 156 2.45 -15.63 -11.52
N LEU A 157 1.81 -14.46 -11.59
CA LEU A 157 0.83 -14.14 -12.62
C LEU A 157 1.48 -14.11 -14.01
N GLY A 158 2.66 -13.51 -14.15
CA GLY A 158 3.41 -13.47 -15.41
C GLY A 158 3.74 -14.87 -15.94
N ILE A 159 4.21 -15.77 -15.06
CA ILE A 159 4.47 -17.17 -15.42
C ILE A 159 3.16 -17.88 -15.83
N ALA A 160 2.10 -17.73 -15.04
CA ALA A 160 0.84 -18.39 -15.30
C ALA A 160 0.23 -17.94 -16.64
N LEU A 161 0.26 -16.63 -16.92
CA LEU A 161 -0.20 -16.07 -18.18
C LEU A 161 0.69 -16.49 -19.36
N GLY A 162 2.01 -16.58 -19.16
CA GLY A 162 2.94 -17.07 -20.19
C GLY A 162 2.65 -18.50 -20.60
N TYR A 163 2.48 -19.41 -19.64
CA TYR A 163 2.13 -20.80 -19.94
C TYR A 163 0.70 -20.98 -20.44
N MET A 164 -0.23 -20.13 -20.03
CA MET A 164 -1.57 -20.06 -20.61
C MET A 164 -1.49 -19.67 -22.10
N ALA A 165 -0.71 -18.64 -22.44
CA ALA A 165 -0.50 -18.22 -23.82
C ALA A 165 0.18 -19.31 -24.66
N GLU A 166 1.17 -20.02 -24.10
CA GLU A 166 1.77 -21.18 -24.76
C GLU A 166 0.73 -22.30 -24.99
N GLY A 167 -0.08 -22.65 -23.99
CA GLY A 167 -1.16 -23.63 -24.15
C GLY A 167 -2.19 -23.22 -25.20
N PHE A 168 -2.53 -21.93 -25.26
CA PHE A 168 -3.42 -21.36 -26.28
C PHE A 168 -2.81 -21.49 -27.69
N THR A 169 -1.57 -21.03 -27.88
CA THR A 169 -0.89 -21.14 -29.18
C THR A 169 -0.70 -22.60 -29.62
N ASP A 170 -0.44 -23.53 -28.70
CA ASP A 170 -0.39 -24.97 -28.96
C ASP A 170 -1.75 -25.54 -29.37
N LEU A 171 -2.84 -25.08 -28.76
CA LEU A 171 -4.20 -25.50 -29.11
C LEU A 171 -4.56 -25.10 -30.55
N PHE A 172 -4.21 -23.88 -30.94
CA PHE A 172 -4.50 -23.32 -32.27
C PHE A 172 -3.43 -23.62 -33.33
N GLY A 173 -2.31 -24.23 -32.94
CA GLY A 173 -1.20 -24.53 -33.84
C GLY A 173 -0.45 -23.30 -34.35
N LEU A 174 -0.48 -22.22 -33.58
CA LEU A 174 0.12 -20.93 -33.89
C LEU A 174 1.59 -20.82 -33.45
N LYS A 175 2.30 -21.95 -33.29
CA LYS A 175 3.72 -21.91 -32.91
C LYS A 175 4.49 -21.05 -33.90
N LEU A 176 5.16 -20.01 -33.39
CA LEU A 176 6.22 -19.32 -34.11
C LEU A 176 7.23 -20.39 -34.54
N LYS A 177 7.33 -20.64 -35.84
CA LYS A 177 8.44 -21.44 -36.37
C LYS A 177 9.72 -20.73 -35.93
N LYS A 178 10.68 -21.50 -35.42
CA LYS A 178 12.01 -21.01 -35.07
C LYS A 178 12.50 -20.14 -36.24
N ILE A 179 12.86 -18.89 -35.99
CA ILE A 179 13.48 -18.05 -37.03
C ILE A 179 14.74 -18.80 -37.45
N GLU A 180 14.74 -19.34 -38.67
CA GLU A 180 15.93 -19.93 -39.27
C GLU A 180 16.96 -18.81 -39.37
N HIS A 181 18.04 -18.94 -38.59
CA HIS A 181 19.21 -18.10 -38.82
C HIS A 181 19.82 -18.61 -40.12
N TYR A 182 19.54 -17.93 -41.22
CA TYR A 182 20.29 -18.07 -42.47
C TYR A 182 21.66 -17.42 -42.26
N GLY A 183 22.53 -18.16 -41.58
CA GLY A 183 23.94 -17.84 -41.36
C GLY A 183 24.79 -19.02 -41.78
N HIS A 184 24.73 -19.35 -43.08
CA HIS A 184 25.77 -19.97 -43.90
C HIS A 184 25.40 -19.75 -45.38
#